data_AF-A0A164I0M4-F1
#
_entry.id   AF-A0A164I0M4-F1
#
_cell.length_a   1.000
_cell.length_b   1.000
_cell.length_c   1.000
_cell.angle_alpha   90.00
_cell.angle_beta   90.00
_cell.angle_gamma   90.00
#
_symmetry.space_group_name_H-M   'P 1'
#
loop_
_entity.id
_entity.type
_entity.pdbx_description
1 polymer ?
#
loop_
_entity_poly.entity_id
_entity_poly.type
_entity_poly.pdbx_seq_one_letter_code
_entity_poly.pdbx_strand_id
1 'polypeptide(L)'
;WFKAEKIGDFYGQCAELCGKEHAYMPIHVKVVSAEDYSKWVDGKKKELAAKADDPSKVWEQAALVARGEKVYNANCAACHKADGSGAGPIKALVGSPVVLAEDKLAQIKVLLNGQN
;
A
#
# COMPACT_ATOMS: atom_id res chain seq x y z
N TRP A 1 -26.57 20.34 -3.69
CA TRP A 1 -25.95 19.31 -4.53
C TRP A 1 -26.04 19.79 -5.98
N PHE A 2 -25.08 19.46 -6.84
CA PHE A 2 -25.14 19.79 -8.28
C PHE A 2 -24.68 18.60 -9.11
N LYS A 3 -25.04 18.58 -10.39
CA LYS A 3 -24.56 17.61 -11.38
C LYS A 3 -23.78 18.36 -12.45
N ALA A 4 -22.54 17.95 -12.71
CA ALA A 4 -21.79 18.50 -13.82
C ALA A 4 -22.31 17.92 -15.14
N GLU A 5 -22.75 18.78 -16.05
CA GLU A 5 -23.30 18.37 -17.36
C GLU A 5 -22.29 18.52 -18.50
N LYS A 6 -21.15 19.18 -18.24
CA LYS A 6 -20.11 19.46 -19.24
C LYS A 6 -18.74 19.13 -18.66
N ILE A 7 -17.95 18.41 -19.45
CA ILE A 7 -16.53 18.15 -19.20
C ILE A 7 -15.74 19.45 -19.39
N GLY A 8 -14.73 19.67 -18.56
CA GLY A 8 -13.85 20.84 -18.66
C GLY A 8 -13.27 21.28 -17.31
N ASP A 9 -12.53 22.39 -17.36
CA ASP A 9 -11.93 23.03 -16.20
C ASP A 9 -12.79 24.22 -15.75
N PHE A 10 -13.17 24.22 -14.48
CA PHE A 10 -14.02 25.23 -13.88
C PHE A 10 -13.28 25.88 -12.72
N TYR A 11 -13.33 27.21 -12.68
CA TYR A 11 -12.66 27.99 -11.66
C TYR A 11 -13.69 28.68 -10.77
N GLY A 12 -13.56 28.48 -9.47
CA GLY A 12 -14.34 29.14 -8.44
C GLY A 12 -13.47 30.06 -7.61
N GLN A 13 -14.12 31.00 -6.94
CA GLN A 13 -13.50 31.87 -5.95
C GLN A 13 -14.27 31.72 -4.64
N CYS A 14 -13.56 31.80 -3.51
CA CYS A 14 -14.22 31.87 -2.22
C CYS A 14 -15.07 33.15 -2.16
N ALA A 15 -16.34 33.04 -1.74
CA ALA A 15 -17.27 34.16 -1.66
C ALA A 15 -17.40 34.75 -0.24
N GLU A 16 -16.58 34.28 0.70
CA GLU A 16 -16.62 34.69 2.11
C GLU A 16 -15.22 35.08 2.60
N LEU A 17 -15.10 36.24 3.25
CA LEU A 17 -13.84 36.73 3.79
C LEU A 17 -13.38 35.85 4.95
N CYS A 18 -12.45 34.94 4.68
CA CYS A 18 -12.00 33.91 5.62
C CYS A 18 -10.59 34.10 6.17
N GLY A 19 -9.90 35.20 5.81
CA GLY A 19 -8.56 35.50 6.31
C GLY A 19 -7.75 36.43 5.40
N LYS A 20 -6.50 36.69 5.81
CA LYS A 20 -5.56 37.59 5.10
C LYS A 20 -5.36 37.21 3.63
N GLU A 21 -5.31 35.91 3.34
CA GLU A 21 -5.04 35.36 2.01
C GLU A 21 -6.33 35.09 1.21
N HIS A 22 -7.47 35.70 1.58
CA HIS A 22 -8.75 35.48 0.92
C HIS A 22 -8.69 35.66 -0.62
N ALA A 23 -7.93 36.65 -1.10
CA ALA A 23 -7.73 36.91 -2.53
C ALA A 23 -6.93 35.81 -3.27
N TYR A 24 -6.27 34.92 -2.55
CA TYR A 24 -5.43 33.85 -3.08
C TYR A 24 -6.01 32.46 -2.83
N MET A 25 -7.35 32.37 -2.74
CA MET A 25 -8.07 31.12 -2.51
C MET A 25 -8.84 30.66 -3.76
N PRO A 26 -8.17 30.33 -4.88
CA PRO A 26 -8.84 29.82 -6.06
C PRO A 26 -9.28 28.38 -5.85
N ILE A 27 -10.45 28.05 -6.38
CA ILE A 27 -10.95 26.68 -6.47
C ILE A 27 -10.84 26.25 -7.93
N HIS A 28 -10.28 25.07 -8.18
CA HIS A 28 -10.24 24.47 -9.50
C HIS A 28 -10.95 23.11 -9.47
N VAL A 29 -11.93 22.96 -10.35
CA VAL A 29 -12.69 21.72 -10.53
C VAL A 29 -12.50 21.25 -11.96
N LYS A 30 -11.84 20.12 -12.14
CA LYS A 30 -11.73 19.44 -13.43
C LYS A 30 -12.82 18.38 -13.55
N VAL A 31 -13.83 18.63 -14.37
CA VAL A 31 -14.87 17.66 -14.69
C VAL A 31 -14.38 16.79 -15.85
N VAL A 32 -14.39 15.48 -15.65
CA VAL A 32 -13.98 14.48 -16.64
C VAL A 32 -15.10 13.46 -16.84
N SER A 33 -14.93 12.53 -17.79
CA SER A 33 -15.88 11.42 -17.95
C SER A 33 -15.89 10.49 -16.73
N ALA A 34 -16.95 9.72 -16.54
CA ALA A 34 -17.03 8.76 -15.44
C ALA A 34 -15.93 7.68 -15.53
N GLU A 35 -15.57 7.28 -16.76
CA GLU A 35 -14.48 6.33 -17.01
C GLU A 35 -13.12 6.91 -16.60
N ASP A 36 -12.81 8.14 -17.03
CA ASP A 36 -11.54 8.80 -16.70
C ASP A 36 -11.42 9.07 -15.20
N TYR A 37 -12.52 9.46 -14.55
CA TYR A 37 -12.54 9.64 -13.11
C TYR A 37 -12.24 8.33 -12.38
N SER A 38 -12.87 7.23 -12.79
CA SER A 38 -12.64 5.91 -12.19
C SER A 38 -11.19 5.46 -12.34
N LYS A 39 -10.62 5.60 -13.56
CA LYS A 39 -9.20 5.31 -13.83
C LYS A 39 -8.27 6.14 -12.94
N TRP A 40 -8.55 7.44 -12.79
CA TRP A 40 -7.77 8.34 -11.94
C TRP A 40 -7.85 7.95 -10.46
N VAL A 41 -9.06 7.66 -9.95
CA VAL A 41 -9.27 7.21 -8.56
C VAL A 41 -8.47 5.94 -8.28
N ASP A 42 -8.52 4.96 -9.18
CA ASP A 42 -7.78 3.71 -9.02
C ASP A 42 -6.26 3.94 -9.02
N GLY A 43 -5.78 4.84 -9.88
CA GLY A 43 -4.39 5.31 -9.86
C GLY A 43 -4.00 5.93 -8.52
N LYS A 44 -4.81 6.86 -7.99
CA LYS A 44 -4.55 7.50 -6.69
C LYS A 44 -4.60 6.54 -5.52
N LYS A 45 -5.50 5.55 -5.53
CA LYS A 45 -5.51 4.48 -4.51
C LYS A 45 -4.21 3.67 -4.53
N LYS A 46 -3.68 3.33 -5.71
CA LYS A 46 -2.40 2.63 -5.84
C LYS A 46 -1.23 3.49 -5.35
N GLU A 47 -1.18 4.77 -5.72
CA GLU A 47 -0.16 5.71 -5.23
C GLU A 47 -0.19 5.85 -3.70
N LEU A 48 -1.38 5.98 -3.11
CA LEU A 48 -1.56 6.05 -1.66
C LEU A 48 -1.11 4.76 -0.97
N ALA A 49 -1.44 3.59 -1.54
CA ALA A 49 -0.98 2.30 -1.03
C ALA A 49 0.56 2.17 -1.12
N ALA A 50 1.17 2.63 -2.21
CA ALA A 50 2.63 2.61 -2.35
C ALA A 50 3.33 3.56 -1.35
N LYS A 51 2.73 4.72 -1.06
CA LYS A 51 3.24 5.66 -0.04
C LYS A 51 3.02 5.18 1.40
N ALA A 52 2.14 4.21 1.63
CA ALA A 52 1.99 3.60 2.95
C ALA A 52 3.25 2.82 3.38
N ASP A 53 4.06 2.40 2.40
CA ASP A 53 5.39 1.81 2.61
C ASP A 53 6.45 2.90 2.69
N ASP A 54 6.34 3.75 3.71
CA ASP A 54 7.36 4.72 4.05
C ASP A 54 8.61 3.98 4.59
N PRO A 55 9.77 4.04 3.91
CA PRO A 55 11.00 3.38 4.36
C PRO A 55 11.59 4.01 5.63
N SER A 56 11.13 5.20 6.01
CA SER A 56 11.53 5.89 7.25
C SER A 56 10.56 5.66 8.41
N LYS A 57 9.40 5.06 8.14
CA LYS A 57 8.46 4.69 9.20
C LYS A 57 9.06 3.56 10.04
N VAL A 58 9.30 3.86 11.31
CA VAL A 58 9.60 2.84 12.31
C VAL A 58 8.29 2.08 12.56
N TRP A 59 8.24 0.83 12.10
CA TRP A 59 7.07 -0.01 12.30
C TRP A 59 7.23 -0.75 13.62
N GLU A 60 6.22 -0.64 14.49
CA GLU A 60 6.13 -1.47 15.69
C GLU A 60 6.07 -2.95 15.33
N GLN A 61 6.73 -3.81 16.11
CA GLN A 61 6.83 -5.24 15.84
C GLN A 61 5.45 -5.89 15.64
N ALA A 62 4.45 -5.51 16.45
CA ALA A 62 3.09 -6.02 16.32
C ALA A 62 2.44 -5.66 14.97
N ALA A 63 2.68 -4.44 14.48
CA ALA A 63 2.18 -4.00 13.18
C ALA A 63 2.90 -4.73 12.02
N LEU A 64 4.20 -4.98 12.16
CA LEU A 64 4.98 -5.78 11.21
C LEU A 64 4.48 -7.23 11.15
N VAL A 65 4.20 -7.85 12.30
CA VAL A 65 3.69 -9.22 12.35
C VAL A 65 2.32 -9.32 11.68
N ALA A 66 1.39 -8.41 12.00
CA ALA A 66 0.06 -8.41 11.39
C ALA A 66 0.10 -8.20 9.86
N ARG A 67 1.03 -7.37 9.38
CA ARG A 67 1.28 -7.21 7.94
C ARG A 67 1.93 -8.46 7.34
N GLY A 68 2.94 -9.01 8.01
CA GLY A 68 3.67 -10.20 7.60
C GLY A 68 2.76 -11.42 7.48
N GLU A 69 1.79 -11.58 8.38
CA GLU A 69 0.79 -12.65 8.33
C GLU A 69 -0.04 -12.60 7.03
N LYS A 70 -0.48 -11.40 6.61
CA LYS A 70 -1.22 -11.25 5.34
C LYS A 70 -0.36 -11.64 4.15
N VAL A 71 0.91 -11.21 4.13
CA VAL A 71 1.86 -11.56 3.07
C VAL A 71 2.13 -13.06 3.06
N TYR A 72 2.29 -13.66 4.24
CA TYR A 72 2.52 -15.09 4.41
C TYR A 72 1.35 -15.92 3.90
N ASN A 73 0.13 -15.57 4.30
CA ASN A 73 -1.08 -16.26 3.86
C ASN A 73 -1.31 -16.15 2.36
N ALA A 74 -0.99 -15.00 1.77
CA ALA A 74 -1.17 -14.77 0.33
C ALA A 74 -0.13 -15.47 -0.54
N ASN A 75 1.13 -15.64 -0.07
CA ASN A 75 2.25 -16.02 -0.94
C ASN A 75 3.04 -17.25 -0.47
N CYS A 76 3.07 -17.52 0.83
CA CYS A 76 3.97 -18.51 1.43
C CYS A 76 3.23 -19.77 1.90
N ALA A 77 2.03 -19.60 2.45
CA ALA A 77 1.24 -20.66 3.07
C ALA A 77 0.85 -21.78 2.07
N ALA A 78 0.79 -21.48 0.77
CA ALA A 78 0.51 -22.47 -0.26
C ALA A 78 1.52 -23.63 -0.27
N CYS A 79 2.79 -23.34 0.03
CA CYS A 79 3.86 -24.36 0.08
C CYS A 79 4.26 -24.70 1.52
N HIS A 80 4.39 -23.70 2.39
CA HIS A 80 4.87 -23.89 3.77
C HIS A 80 3.76 -24.23 4.77
N LYS A 81 2.49 -24.29 4.32
CA LYS A 81 1.27 -24.42 5.13
C LYS A 81 1.03 -23.23 6.07
N ALA A 82 -0.19 -23.11 6.57
CA ALA A 82 -0.57 -22.02 7.49
C ALA A 82 0.20 -22.06 8.82
N ASP A 83 0.58 -23.26 9.28
CA ASP A 83 1.34 -23.47 10.51
C ASP A 83 2.87 -23.42 10.30
N GLY A 84 3.34 -23.24 9.06
CA GLY A 84 4.77 -23.22 8.73
C GLY A 84 5.47 -24.58 8.81
N SER A 85 4.72 -25.68 8.99
CA SER A 85 5.30 -27.03 9.08
C SER A 85 5.83 -27.56 7.75
N GLY A 86 5.36 -27.03 6.62
CA GLY A 86 5.69 -27.55 5.29
C GLY A 86 5.23 -29.00 5.06
N ALA A 87 5.59 -29.56 3.92
CA ALA A 87 5.39 -30.98 3.61
C ALA A 87 6.31 -31.46 2.48
N GLY A 88 6.64 -32.75 2.50
CA GLY A 88 7.43 -33.39 1.44
C GLY A 88 8.78 -32.69 1.25
N PRO A 89 9.12 -32.22 0.03
CA PRO A 89 10.39 -31.55 -0.24
C PRO A 89 10.46 -30.11 0.29
N ILE A 90 9.34 -29.53 0.77
CA ILE A 90 9.31 -28.16 1.27
C ILE A 90 9.81 -28.12 2.72
N LYS A 91 10.91 -27.39 2.94
CA LYS A 91 11.51 -27.20 4.27
C LYS A 91 10.53 -26.49 5.23
N ALA A 92 10.47 -26.98 6.46
CA ALA A 92 9.70 -26.35 7.53
C ALA A 92 10.29 -24.99 7.91
N LEU A 93 9.41 -24.02 8.19
CA LEU A 93 9.79 -22.71 8.73
C LEU A 93 9.76 -22.71 10.26
N VAL A 94 8.86 -23.49 10.86
CA VAL A 94 8.82 -23.69 12.31
C VAL A 94 10.14 -24.32 12.77
N GLY A 95 10.79 -23.70 13.75
CA GLY A 95 12.08 -24.16 14.27
C GLY A 95 13.27 -23.97 13.32
N SER A 96 13.08 -23.35 12.15
CA SER A 96 14.18 -23.14 11.20
C SER A 96 15.26 -22.23 11.78
N PRO A 97 16.53 -22.66 11.86
CA PRO A 97 17.63 -21.83 12.34
C PRO A 97 17.82 -20.56 11.49
N VAL A 98 17.50 -20.63 10.19
CA VAL A 98 17.60 -19.47 9.28
C VAL A 98 16.53 -18.42 9.59
N VAL A 99 15.31 -18.87 9.95
CA VAL A 99 14.22 -17.96 10.35
C VAL A 99 14.47 -17.38 11.73
N LEU A 100 15.03 -18.18 12.65
CA LEU A 100 15.24 -17.79 14.05
C LEU A 100 16.55 -17.02 14.29
N ALA A 101 17.51 -17.04 13.35
CA ALA A 101 18.77 -16.29 13.47
C ALA A 101 18.55 -14.80 13.74
N GLU A 102 19.37 -14.18 14.60
CA GLU A 102 19.28 -12.74 14.87
C GLU A 102 19.53 -11.92 13.59
N ASP A 103 20.55 -12.29 12.81
CA ASP A 103 20.81 -11.72 11.50
C ASP A 103 19.85 -12.31 10.44
N LYS A 104 18.98 -11.46 9.91
CA LYS A 104 17.98 -11.84 8.90
C LYS A 104 18.50 -11.82 7.46
N LEU A 105 19.76 -11.46 7.23
CA LEU A 105 20.32 -11.37 5.87
C LEU A 105 20.25 -12.70 5.11
N ALA A 106 20.46 -13.82 5.79
CA ALA A 106 20.34 -15.14 5.17
C ALA A 106 18.91 -15.40 4.68
N GLN A 107 17.90 -15.14 5.53
CA GLN A 107 16.49 -15.28 5.18
C GLN A 107 16.09 -14.34 4.02
N ILE A 108 16.55 -13.08 4.07
CA ILE A 108 16.28 -12.10 3.01
C ILE A 108 16.85 -12.57 1.67
N LYS A 109 18.08 -13.09 1.64
CA LYS A 109 18.70 -13.62 0.41
C LYS A 109 17.91 -14.80 -0.17
N VAL A 110 17.37 -15.67 0.66
CA VAL A 110 16.51 -16.78 0.22
C VAL A 110 15.25 -16.26 -0.45
N LEU A 111 14.62 -15.22 0.11
CA LEU A 111 13.41 -14.62 -0.48
C LEU A 111 13.70 -13.91 -1.81
N LEU A 112 14.85 -13.23 -1.91
CA LEU A 112 15.22 -12.47 -3.10
C LEU A 112 15.70 -13.35 -4.26
N ASN A 113 16.42 -14.45 -3.96
CA ASN A 113 17.13 -15.24 -4.97
C ASN A 113 16.61 -16.67 -5.11
N GLY A 114 15.68 -17.10 -4.25
CA GLY A 114 15.37 -18.51 -4.07
C GLY A 114 16.51 -19.29 -3.42
N GLN A 115 16.29 -20.58 -3.19
CA GLN A 115 17.31 -21.48 -2.65
C GLN A 115 17.07 -22.90 -3.17
N ASN A 116 18.14 -23.55 -3.63
CA ASN A 116 18.15 -24.97 -3.99
C ASN A 116 18.34 -25.86 -2.75
#